data_AF-A0A4Q7DS87-F1
#
_entry.id   AF-A0A4Q7DS87-F1
#
_cell.length_a   1.000
_cell.length_b   1.000
_cell.length_c   1.000
_cell.angle_alpha   90.00
_cell.angle_beta   90.00
_cell.angle_gamma   90.00
#
_symmetry.space_group_name_H-M   'P 1'
#
loop_
_entity.id
_entity.type
_entity.pdbx_description
1 polymer ?
#
loop_
_entity_poly.entity_id
_entity_poly.type
_entity_poly.pdbx_seq_one_letter_code
_entity_poly.pdbx_strand_id
1 'polypeptide(L)'
;MKKLNMNYLCLVIGISSMILSFFDGIRALSLPLGIIGVLLAIIFITKNKQGGKTLLILALIISFLSVPLAYSMTALSHHTDYPSVETFQKALDDNENLTGKTVRFKVTDVSAASGFYSVRAGDDIAFYISKTDIKGIQKGDTVTIKVKSKAADVLGIYLMNGKVE
;
A
#
# COMPACT_ATOMS: atom_id res chain seq x y z
N MET A 1 37.15 17.84 -17.29
CA MET A 1 36.08 17.20 -16.47
C MET A 1 36.31 17.54 -15.00
N LYS A 2 35.43 18.33 -14.36
CA LYS A 2 35.52 18.64 -12.92
C LYS A 2 35.44 17.33 -12.14
N LYS A 3 36.37 17.08 -11.20
CA LYS A 3 36.27 15.97 -10.23
C LYS A 3 34.93 16.09 -9.52
N LEU A 4 33.98 15.23 -9.88
CA LEU A 4 32.70 15.16 -9.20
C LEU A 4 32.99 14.84 -7.72
N ASN A 5 32.59 15.71 -6.81
CA ASN A 5 32.86 15.51 -5.39
C ASN A 5 31.96 14.37 -4.90
N MET A 6 32.57 13.20 -4.70
CA MET A 6 31.85 11.94 -4.49
C MET A 6 31.01 11.93 -3.21
N ASN A 7 31.35 12.78 -2.23
CA ASN A 7 30.52 12.98 -1.03
C ASN A 7 29.17 13.62 -1.39
N TYR A 8 29.16 14.60 -2.31
CA TYR A 8 27.94 15.25 -2.77
C TYR A 8 27.08 14.28 -3.58
N LEU A 9 27.68 13.39 -4.37
CA LEU A 9 26.94 12.39 -5.11
C LEU A 9 26.16 11.45 -4.16
N CYS A 10 26.81 10.94 -3.11
CA CYS A 10 26.14 10.07 -2.13
C CYS A 10 25.00 10.79 -1.41
N LEU A 11 25.21 12.06 -1.05
CA LEU A 11 24.20 12.89 -0.39
C LEU A 11 23.01 13.17 -1.31
N VAL A 12 23.24 13.49 -2.59
CA VAL A 12 22.17 13.70 -3.58
C VAL A 12 21.38 12.41 -3.79
N ILE A 13 22.03 11.26 -3.86
CA ILE A 13 21.36 9.95 -3.99
C ILE A 13 20.47 9.67 -2.77
N GLY A 14 20.98 9.88 -1.55
CA GLY A 14 20.21 9.67 -0.32
C GLY A 14 19.01 10.63 -0.19
N ILE A 15 19.21 11.92 -0.49
CA ILE A 15 18.11 12.89 -0.50
C ILE A 15 17.06 12.51 -1.55
N SER A 16 17.51 12.11 -2.75
CA SER A 16 16.59 11.70 -3.82
C SER A 16 15.80 10.45 -3.43
N SER A 17 16.43 9.45 -2.80
CA SER A 17 15.71 8.25 -2.33
C SER A 17 14.66 8.62 -1.27
N MET A 18 15.01 9.53 -0.36
CA MET A 18 14.08 10.02 0.66
C MET A 18 12.91 10.78 0.02
N ILE A 19 13.15 11.69 -0.93
CA ILE A 19 12.07 12.42 -1.62
C ILE A 19 11.17 11.46 -2.38
N LEU A 20 11.74 10.50 -3.11
CA LEU A 20 10.96 9.49 -3.86
C LEU A 20 10.08 8.62 -2.96
N SER A 21 10.46 8.42 -1.69
CA SER A 21 9.65 7.64 -0.75
C SER A 21 8.26 8.26 -0.50
N PHE A 22 8.09 9.56 -0.75
CA PHE A 22 6.81 10.26 -0.58
C PHE A 22 5.87 10.14 -1.78
N PHE A 23 6.35 9.79 -2.98
CA PHE A 23 5.52 9.79 -4.19
C PHE A 23 4.99 8.40 -4.53
N ASP A 24 3.69 8.15 -4.34
CA ASP A 24 3.06 6.83 -4.54
C ASP A 24 3.38 6.17 -5.89
N GLY A 25 3.35 6.92 -6.99
CA GLY A 25 3.56 6.36 -8.34
C GLY A 25 4.98 5.89 -8.65
N ILE A 26 5.99 6.44 -7.96
CA ILE A 26 7.41 6.14 -8.21
C ILE A 26 8.14 5.67 -6.94
N ARG A 27 7.39 5.41 -5.85
CA ARG A 27 7.92 5.01 -4.55
C ARG A 27 8.78 3.77 -4.63
N ALA A 28 8.43 2.81 -5.50
CA ALA A 28 9.22 1.61 -5.73
C ALA A 28 10.67 1.90 -6.15
N LEU A 29 10.95 3.06 -6.76
CA LEU A 29 12.30 3.49 -7.14
C LEU A 29 13.13 4.00 -5.95
N SER A 30 12.49 4.39 -4.84
CA SER A 30 13.20 4.83 -3.63
C SER A 30 14.05 3.71 -3.03
N LEU A 31 13.59 2.46 -3.12
CA LEU A 31 14.24 1.29 -2.53
C LEU A 31 15.57 0.94 -3.22
N PRO A 32 15.63 0.69 -4.55
CA PRO A 32 16.90 0.44 -5.22
C PRO A 32 17.86 1.63 -5.09
N LEU A 33 17.33 2.87 -5.13
CA LEU A 33 18.15 4.08 -5.01
C LEU A 33 18.74 4.23 -3.59
N GLY A 34 17.96 3.92 -2.55
CA GLY A 34 18.41 3.90 -1.16
C GLY A 34 19.48 2.82 -0.92
N ILE A 35 19.32 1.62 -1.47
CA ILE A 35 20.33 0.55 -1.39
C ILE A 35 21.65 0.99 -2.05
N ILE A 36 21.57 1.58 -3.25
CA ILE A 36 22.75 2.11 -3.95
C ILE A 36 23.43 3.20 -3.11
N GLY A 37 22.65 4.10 -2.50
CA GLY A 37 23.16 5.14 -1.60
C GLY A 37 23.91 4.58 -0.40
N VAL A 38 23.35 3.56 0.26
CA VAL A 38 23.99 2.87 1.39
C VAL A 38 25.30 2.18 0.98
N LEU A 39 25.28 1.41 -0.11
CA LEU A 39 26.48 0.69 -0.59
C LEU A 39 27.61 1.66 -0.95
N LEU A 40 27.30 2.74 -1.66
CA LEU A 40 28.29 3.76 -2.01
C LEU A 40 28.84 4.45 -0.76
N ALA A 41 27.98 4.82 0.20
CA ALA A 41 28.42 5.43 1.45
C ALA A 41 29.38 4.52 2.24
N ILE A 42 29.08 3.22 2.36
CA ILE A 42 29.94 2.25 3.06
C ILE A 42 31.30 2.10 2.38
N ILE A 43 31.33 1.95 1.05
CA ILE A 43 32.57 1.81 0.27
C ILE A 43 33.45 3.07 0.43
N PHE A 44 32.85 4.25 0.44
CA PHE A 44 33.60 5.49 0.57
C PHE A 44 34.05 5.78 2.00
N ILE A 45 33.26 5.41 3.02
CA ILE A 45 33.68 5.51 4.43
C ILE A 45 34.91 4.64 4.70
N THR A 46 34.95 3.41 4.14
CA THR A 46 36.05 2.47 4.33
C THR A 46 37.31 2.86 3.54
N LYS A 47 37.17 3.46 2.35
CA LYS A 47 38.32 3.91 1.54
C LYS A 47 38.89 5.28 1.94
N ASN A 48 38.11 6.17 2.55
CA ASN A 48 38.51 7.56 2.70
C ASN A 48 39.18 7.85 4.06
N LYS A 49 40.50 8.10 4.05
CA LYS A 49 41.32 8.38 5.26
C LYS A 49 41.23 9.83 5.76
N GLN A 50 40.72 10.80 5.00
CA GLN A 50 40.76 12.22 5.38
C GLN A 50 39.51 13.00 4.94
N GLY A 51 38.86 13.68 5.90
CA GLY A 51 38.14 14.96 5.67
C GLY A 51 36.67 14.96 5.26
N GLY A 52 35.98 13.83 5.05
CA GLY A 52 34.58 13.83 4.55
C GLY A 52 33.60 12.89 5.28
N LYS A 53 33.99 12.33 6.42
CA LYS A 53 33.25 11.23 7.07
C LYS A 53 31.86 11.65 7.55
N THR A 54 31.68 12.88 8.03
CA THR A 54 30.40 13.38 8.55
C THR A 54 29.32 13.45 7.46
N LEU A 55 29.66 13.95 6.27
CA LEU A 55 28.74 14.00 5.12
C LEU A 55 28.34 12.61 4.63
N LEU A 56 29.29 11.67 4.62
CA LEU A 56 29.02 10.28 4.21
C LEU A 56 28.16 9.54 5.23
N ILE A 57 28.38 9.77 6.53
CA ILE A 57 27.54 9.23 7.61
C ILE A 57 26.13 9.80 7.50
N LEU A 58 25.97 11.10 7.22
CA LEU A 58 24.67 11.71 7.00
C LEU A 58 23.94 11.10 5.80
N ALA A 59 24.64 10.89 4.68
CA ALA A 59 24.08 10.24 3.50
C ALA A 59 23.65 8.79 3.77
N LEU A 60 24.43 8.06 4.58
CA LEU A 60 24.08 6.70 5.03
C LEU A 60 22.78 6.70 5.84
N ILE A 61 22.68 7.60 6.84
CA ILE A 61 21.49 7.70 7.70
C ILE A 61 20.25 8.02 6.87
N ILE A 62 20.32 9.02 5.97
CA ILE A 62 19.19 9.42 5.13
C ILE A 62 18.77 8.28 4.20
N SER A 63 19.73 7.59 3.57
CA SER A 63 19.44 6.46 2.68
C SER A 63 18.82 5.29 3.45
N PHE A 64 19.32 4.99 4.64
CA PHE A 64 18.77 3.94 5.50
C PHE A 64 17.35 4.27 5.98
N LEU A 65 17.10 5.52 6.36
CA LEU A 65 15.80 5.98 6.85
C LEU A 65 14.73 6.02 5.74
N SER A 66 15.14 6.18 4.47
CA SER A 66 14.22 6.22 3.32
C SER A 66 13.46 4.90 3.11
N VAL A 67 14.05 3.76 3.47
CA VAL A 67 13.44 2.43 3.30
C VAL A 67 12.21 2.23 4.20
N PRO A 68 12.30 2.35 5.54
CA PRO A 68 11.13 2.23 6.41
C PRO A 68 10.10 3.35 6.15
N LEU A 69 10.53 4.53 5.70
CA LEU A 69 9.60 5.61 5.32
C LEU A 69 8.74 5.20 4.11
N ALA A 70 9.34 4.60 3.08
CA ALA A 70 8.58 4.12 1.92
C ALA A 70 7.56 3.04 2.33
N TYR A 71 7.94 2.10 3.20
CA TYR A 71 7.03 1.07 3.67
C TYR A 71 5.88 1.63 4.53
N SER A 72 6.19 2.54 5.46
CA SER A 72 5.16 3.16 6.34
C SER A 72 4.19 4.03 5.55
N MET A 73 4.65 4.79 4.57
CA MET A 73 3.76 5.57 3.70
C MET A 73 2.84 4.69 2.85
N THR A 74 3.27 3.48 2.49
CA THR A 74 2.42 2.51 1.76
C THR A 74 1.33 1.94 2.66
N ALA A 75 1.60 1.74 3.95
CA ALA A 75 0.57 1.38 4.92
C ALA A 75 -0.43 2.53 5.15
N LEU A 76 0.03 3.78 5.08
CA LEU A 76 -0.81 4.96 5.29
C LEU A 76 -1.69 5.31 4.09
N SER A 77 -1.24 5.02 2.87
CA SER A 77 -2.00 5.29 1.63
C SER A 77 -3.20 4.36 1.42
N HIS A 78 -3.25 3.21 2.09
CA HIS A 78 -4.39 2.29 2.07
C HIS A 78 -5.19 2.38 3.38
N HIS A 79 -5.77 3.56 3.66
CA HIS A 79 -6.68 3.71 4.79
C HIS A 79 -7.96 2.90 4.52
N THR A 80 -8.13 1.79 5.25
CA THR A 80 -9.37 1.01 5.23
C THR A 80 -10.29 1.56 6.32
N ASP A 81 -11.49 2.01 5.96
CA ASP A 81 -12.48 2.51 6.93
C ASP A 81 -12.89 1.41 7.93
N TYR A 82 -13.05 0.18 7.44
CA TYR A 82 -13.42 -1.00 8.23
C TYR A 82 -12.39 -2.12 8.05
N PRO A 83 -11.46 -2.30 9.02
CA PRO A 83 -10.39 -3.30 8.91
C PRO A 83 -10.87 -4.74 9.11
N SER A 84 -12.12 -4.94 9.55
CA SER A 84 -12.74 -6.24 9.74
C SER A 84 -14.19 -6.27 9.25
N VAL A 85 -14.66 -7.45 8.84
CA VAL A 85 -16.07 -7.67 8.47
C VAL A 85 -17.00 -7.40 9.65
N GLU A 86 -16.60 -7.76 10.87
CA GLU A 86 -17.41 -7.60 12.07
C GLU A 86 -17.77 -6.13 12.35
N THR A 87 -16.79 -5.23 12.21
CA THR A 87 -17.02 -3.79 12.40
C THR A 87 -17.88 -3.20 11.29
N PHE A 88 -17.71 -3.71 10.07
CA PHE A 88 -18.53 -3.33 8.92
C PHE A 88 -19.98 -3.82 9.05
N GLN A 89 -20.18 -5.07 9.46
CA GLN A 89 -21.50 -5.68 9.67
C GLN A 89 -22.27 -4.93 10.76
N LYS A 90 -21.63 -4.62 11.87
CA LYS A 90 -22.25 -3.81 12.93
C LYS A 90 -22.75 -2.46 12.40
N ALA A 91 -21.96 -1.79 11.56
CA ALA A 91 -22.36 -0.52 10.96
C ALA A 91 -23.54 -0.67 9.98
N LEU A 92 -23.67 -1.80 9.30
CA LEU A 92 -24.85 -2.12 8.50
C LEU A 92 -26.09 -2.34 9.38
N ASP A 93 -25.95 -3.09 10.47
CA ASP A 93 -27.02 -3.36 11.43
C ASP A 93 -27.52 -2.06 12.09
N ASP A 94 -26.59 -1.14 12.36
CA ASP A 94 -26.86 0.21 12.87
C ASP A 94 -27.45 1.16 11.78
N ASN A 95 -27.73 0.64 10.57
CA ASN A 95 -28.28 1.37 9.42
C ASN A 95 -27.41 2.55 8.95
N GLU A 96 -26.09 2.50 9.16
CA GLU A 96 -25.17 3.53 8.68
C GLU A 96 -25.06 3.53 7.15
N ASN A 97 -24.80 4.71 6.58
CA ASN A 97 -24.52 4.83 5.15
C ASN A 97 -23.04 4.54 4.86
N LEU A 98 -22.76 3.34 4.39
CA LEU A 98 -21.40 2.87 4.09
C LEU A 98 -20.95 3.18 2.65
N THR A 99 -21.74 3.92 1.88
CA THR A 99 -21.39 4.24 0.48
C THR A 99 -20.09 5.04 0.42
N GLY A 100 -19.13 4.56 -0.38
CA GLY A 100 -17.81 5.16 -0.52
C GLY A 100 -16.79 4.72 0.53
N LYS A 101 -17.21 3.95 1.54
CA LYS A 101 -16.33 3.37 2.56
C LYS A 101 -15.65 2.11 2.06
N THR A 102 -14.50 1.77 2.64
CA THR A 102 -13.73 0.57 2.32
C THR A 102 -13.76 -0.44 3.44
N VAL A 103 -13.87 -1.73 3.08
CA VAL A 103 -13.80 -2.85 4.02
C VAL A 103 -12.74 -3.84 3.57
N ARG A 104 -11.92 -4.30 4.51
CA ARG A 104 -10.91 -5.33 4.27
C ARG A 104 -11.35 -6.65 4.90
N PHE A 105 -11.30 -7.72 4.13
CA PHE A 105 -11.71 -9.03 4.61
C PHE A 105 -11.08 -10.17 3.83
N LYS A 106 -11.17 -11.37 4.42
CA LYS A 106 -10.78 -12.62 3.77
C LYS A 106 -11.98 -13.20 3.02
N VAL A 107 -11.81 -13.45 1.73
CA VAL A 107 -12.86 -13.96 0.85
C VAL A 107 -13.26 -15.37 1.28
N THR A 108 -14.55 -15.57 1.61
CA THR A 108 -15.08 -16.88 2.00
C THR A 108 -15.58 -17.69 0.82
N ASP A 109 -16.09 -17.00 -0.20
CA ASP A 109 -16.57 -17.61 -1.43
C ASP A 109 -16.54 -16.60 -2.60
N VAL A 110 -16.38 -17.12 -3.82
CA VAL A 110 -16.48 -16.36 -5.07
C VAL A 110 -17.43 -17.09 -5.99
N SER A 111 -18.51 -16.42 -6.38
CA SER A 111 -19.54 -16.98 -7.25
C SER A 111 -19.69 -16.14 -8.50
N ALA A 112 -19.94 -16.79 -9.64
CA ALA A 112 -20.18 -16.13 -10.92
C ALA A 112 -21.52 -16.61 -11.50
N ALA A 113 -22.50 -15.71 -11.61
CA ALA A 113 -23.81 -16.02 -12.15
C ALA A 113 -24.18 -15.00 -13.23
N SER A 114 -24.41 -15.49 -14.46
CA SER A 114 -24.96 -14.69 -15.58
C SER A 114 -24.25 -13.35 -15.84
N GLY A 115 -22.92 -13.32 -15.70
CA GLY A 115 -22.10 -12.11 -15.94
C GLY A 115 -21.90 -11.20 -14.72
N PHE A 116 -22.53 -11.51 -13.60
CA PHE A 116 -22.29 -10.88 -12.31
C PHE A 116 -21.37 -11.75 -11.47
N TYR A 117 -20.38 -11.12 -10.86
CA TYR A 117 -19.48 -11.79 -9.95
C TYR A 117 -19.77 -11.32 -8.53
N SER A 118 -19.89 -12.26 -7.59
CA SER A 118 -20.05 -11.97 -6.18
C SER A 118 -18.87 -12.49 -5.37
N VAL A 119 -18.47 -11.71 -4.39
CA VAL A 119 -17.45 -12.03 -3.39
C VAL A 119 -18.10 -11.98 -2.02
N ARG A 120 -18.06 -13.09 -1.28
CA ARG A 120 -18.64 -13.18 0.06
C ARG A 120 -17.61 -12.80 1.12
N ALA A 121 -18.10 -12.04 2.11
CA ALA A 121 -17.38 -11.63 3.30
C ALA A 121 -18.10 -12.23 4.52
N GLY A 122 -17.71 -13.45 4.91
CA GLY A 122 -18.49 -14.22 5.88
C GLY A 122 -19.76 -14.82 5.26
N ASP A 123 -20.77 -15.03 6.10
CA ASP A 123 -22.04 -15.64 5.69
C ASP A 123 -23.09 -14.59 5.30
N ASP A 124 -23.06 -13.43 5.95
CA ASP A 124 -24.13 -12.43 5.91
C ASP A 124 -23.87 -11.27 4.94
N ILE A 125 -22.71 -11.21 4.29
CA ILE A 125 -22.33 -10.09 3.41
C ILE A 125 -21.82 -10.61 2.06
N ALA A 126 -22.33 -10.03 0.98
CA ALA A 126 -21.89 -10.30 -0.38
C ALA A 126 -21.77 -9.03 -1.21
N PHE A 127 -20.65 -8.92 -1.92
CA PHE A 127 -20.32 -7.81 -2.81
C PHE A 127 -20.40 -8.24 -4.26
N TYR A 128 -21.20 -7.55 -5.07
CA TYR A 128 -21.18 -7.66 -6.52
C TYR A 128 -20.09 -6.78 -7.10
N ILE A 129 -19.21 -7.40 -7.88
CA ILE A 129 -18.02 -6.77 -8.46
C ILE A 129 -18.07 -6.92 -9.99
N SER A 130 -17.56 -5.91 -10.68
CA SER A 130 -17.44 -5.95 -12.14
C SER A 130 -16.48 -7.05 -12.61
N LYS A 131 -16.67 -7.55 -13.83
CA LYS A 131 -15.80 -8.57 -14.44
C LYS A 131 -14.34 -8.13 -14.57
N THR A 132 -14.09 -6.82 -14.72
CA THR A 132 -12.73 -6.28 -14.84
C THR A 132 -12.00 -6.29 -13.50
N ASP A 133 -12.71 -6.00 -12.41
CA ASP A 133 -12.10 -5.80 -11.10
C ASP A 133 -11.90 -7.12 -10.33
N ILE A 134 -12.66 -8.18 -10.66
CA ILE A 134 -12.54 -9.47 -9.95
C ILE A 134 -11.37 -10.35 -10.42
N LYS A 135 -10.63 -9.96 -11.46
CA LYS A 135 -9.59 -10.81 -12.05
C LYS A 135 -8.54 -11.22 -11.01
N GLY A 136 -8.47 -12.53 -10.75
CA GLY A 136 -7.47 -13.13 -9.85
C GLY A 136 -7.90 -13.28 -8.40
N ILE A 137 -9.10 -12.81 -8.01
CA ILE A 137 -9.62 -13.00 -6.65
C ILE A 137 -10.12 -14.43 -6.49
N GLN A 138 -9.63 -15.12 -5.45
CA GLN A 138 -10.03 -16.47 -5.09
C GLN A 138 -10.44 -16.56 -3.62
N LYS A 139 -11.10 -17.66 -3.28
CA LYS A 139 -11.40 -18.00 -1.90
C LYS A 139 -10.11 -18.05 -1.08
N GLY A 140 -10.11 -17.36 0.06
CA GLY A 140 -8.97 -17.28 0.97
C GLY A 140 -8.10 -16.03 0.80
N ASP A 141 -8.26 -15.29 -0.30
CA ASP A 141 -7.54 -14.03 -0.50
C ASP A 141 -8.02 -12.96 0.47
N THR A 142 -7.13 -12.03 0.83
CA THR A 142 -7.51 -10.82 1.56
C THR A 142 -7.66 -9.68 0.57
N VAL A 143 -8.86 -9.10 0.51
CA VAL A 143 -9.19 -8.03 -0.44
C VAL A 143 -9.73 -6.82 0.32
N THR A 144 -9.58 -5.65 -0.31
CA THR A 144 -10.20 -4.40 0.15
C THR A 144 -11.23 -3.98 -0.89
N ILE A 145 -12.49 -3.83 -0.46
CA ILE A 145 -13.60 -3.45 -1.33
C ILE A 145 -14.14 -2.09 -0.90
N LYS A 146 -14.25 -1.18 -1.86
CA LYS A 146 -14.97 0.08 -1.73
C LYS A 146 -16.44 -0.10 -2.08
N VAL A 147 -17.32 0.22 -1.15
CA VAL A 147 -18.78 0.15 -1.33
C VAL A 147 -19.24 1.23 -2.30
N LYS A 148 -20.04 0.86 -3.31
CA LYS A 148 -20.53 1.76 -4.36
C LYS A 148 -22.02 2.06 -4.25
N SER A 149 -22.79 1.21 -3.59
CA SER A 149 -24.22 1.38 -3.42
C SER A 149 -24.63 1.12 -1.98
N LYS A 150 -25.79 1.66 -1.61
CA LYS A 150 -26.46 1.29 -0.36
C LYS A 150 -26.67 -0.22 -0.30
N ALA A 151 -26.55 -0.79 0.89
CA ALA A 151 -26.83 -2.19 1.13
C ALA A 151 -28.32 -2.49 0.97
N ALA A 152 -28.63 -3.61 0.31
CA ALA A 152 -29.94 -4.21 0.33
C ALA A 152 -29.89 -5.44 1.24
N ASP A 153 -30.76 -5.51 2.24
CA ASP A 153 -30.94 -6.73 3.03
C ASP A 153 -31.93 -7.65 2.32
N VAL A 154 -31.47 -8.85 1.99
CA VAL A 154 -32.29 -9.92 1.43
C VAL A 154 -32.12 -11.15 2.30
N LEU A 155 -33.13 -11.44 3.11
CA LEU A 155 -33.18 -12.62 3.99
C LEU A 155 -32.00 -12.68 4.99
N GLY A 156 -31.56 -11.54 5.53
CA GLY A 156 -30.45 -11.46 6.47
C GLY A 156 -29.07 -11.43 5.79
N ILE A 157 -29.03 -11.34 4.46
CA ILE A 157 -27.80 -11.19 3.69
C ILE A 157 -27.76 -9.78 3.11
N TYR A 158 -26.74 -9.02 3.47
CA TYR A 158 -26.47 -7.71 2.90
C TYR A 158 -25.80 -7.85 1.54
N LEU A 159 -26.48 -7.33 0.52
CA LEU A 159 -26.04 -7.29 -0.87
C LEU A 159 -25.66 -5.87 -1.26
N MET A 160 -24.47 -5.70 -1.84
CA MET A 160 -23.98 -4.38 -2.24
C MET A 160 -23.13 -4.46 -3.51
N ASN A 161 -23.06 -3.37 -4.25
CA ASN A 161 -22.04 -3.23 -5.29
C ASN A 161 -20.73 -2.74 -4.67
N GLY A 162 -19.63 -3.38 -5.09
CA GLY A 162 -18.28 -3.08 -4.61
C GLY A 162 -17.30 -2.87 -5.76
N LYS A 163 -16.23 -2.13 -5.49
CA LYS A 163 -15.05 -2.04 -6.36
C LYS A 163 -13.82 -2.45 -5.57
N VAL A 164 -12.99 -3.32 -6.15
CA VAL A 164 -11.70 -3.72 -5.57
C VAL A 164 -10.73 -2.54 -5.66
N GLU A 165 -10.03 -2.23 -4.56
CA GLU A 165 -8.94 -1.23 -4.53
C GLU A 165 -7.57 -1.83 -4.83
#